data_AF-A0A6J5XD53-F1
#
_entry.id   AF-A0A6J5XD53-F1
#
_cell.length_a   1.000
_cell.length_b   1.000
_cell.length_c   1.000
_cell.angle_alpha   90.00
_cell.angle_beta   90.00
_cell.angle_gamma   90.00
#
_symmetry.space_group_name_H-M   'P 1'
#
loop_
_entity.id
_entity.type
_entity.pdbx_description
1 polymer ?
#
loop_
_entity_poly.entity_id
_entity_poly.type
_entity_poly.pdbx_seq_one_letter_code
_entity_poly.pdbx_strand_id
1 'polypeptide(L)'
;MGIKDLLRFMKPYIAPIHIKKYAGKRVGIDAYSWLHKGAYSCSLELCMNSNSERKLKYIDYFMHRINLLRHHKITPVVVFDGGNVPCKAATAEERHRHVSTIPEKKD
;
A
#
# COMPACT_ATOMS: atom_id res chain seq x y z
N MET A 1 8.56 -6.23 0.74
CA MET A 1 8.78 -5.34 -0.42
C MET A 1 10.03 -4.52 -0.18
N GLY A 2 10.93 -4.43 -1.17
CA GLY A 2 12.13 -3.57 -1.12
C GLY A 2 13.44 -4.29 -0.74
N ILE A 3 14.53 -3.52 -0.69
CA ILE A 3 15.86 -3.98 -0.28
C ILE A 3 15.86 -4.17 1.24
N LYS A 4 16.24 -5.38 1.69
CA LYS A 4 16.29 -5.72 3.11
C LYS A 4 17.25 -4.78 3.86
N ASP A 5 16.83 -4.29 5.03
CA ASP A 5 17.61 -3.45 5.95
C ASP A 5 18.09 -2.07 5.43
N LEU A 6 17.73 -1.68 4.20
CA LEU A 6 18.18 -0.42 3.60
C LEU A 6 17.82 0.80 4.46
N LEU A 7 16.58 0.88 4.96
CA LEU A 7 16.14 2.02 5.76
C LEU A 7 16.91 2.14 7.08
N ARG A 8 17.29 1.00 7.69
CA ARG A 8 18.11 0.97 8.91
C ARG A 8 19.51 1.50 8.63
N PHE A 9 20.09 1.13 7.49
CA PHE A 9 21.38 1.64 7.04
C PHE A 9 21.35 3.14 6.73
N MET A 10 20.26 3.63 6.12
CA MET A 10 20.09 5.04 5.78
C MET A 10 19.74 5.95 6.96
N LYS A 11 19.53 5.41 8.16
CA LYS A 11 19.08 6.15 9.36
C LYS A 11 19.85 7.47 9.61
N PRO A 12 21.19 7.56 9.46
CA PRO A 12 21.93 8.82 9.66
C PRO A 12 21.57 9.92 8.65
N TYR A 13 21.01 9.56 7.50
CA TYR A 13 20.68 10.46 6.39
C TYR A 13 19.19 10.77 6.29
N ILE A 14 18.37 10.26 7.22
CA ILE A 14 16.92 10.46 7.25
C ILE A 14 16.60 11.61 8.21
N ALA A 15 15.84 12.59 7.73
CA ALA A 15 15.31 13.67 8.56
C ALA A 15 13.78 13.56 8.66
N PRO A 16 13.18 13.73 9.86
CA PRO A 16 11.74 13.83 9.99
C PRO A 16 11.25 15.12 9.33
N ILE A 17 10.22 15.02 8.49
CA ILE A 17 9.63 16.15 7.78
C ILE A 17 8.12 16.12 7.86
N HIS A 18 7.50 17.29 7.99
CA HIS A 18 6.06 17.43 7.88
C HIS A 18 5.64 17.59 6.42
N ILE A 19 4.53 16.97 6.03
CA ILE A 19 4.08 16.91 4.63
C ILE A 19 3.77 18.29 4.04
N LYS A 20 3.34 19.24 4.90
CA LYS A 20 3.14 20.67 4.58
C LYS A 20 4.34 21.31 3.86
N LYS A 21 5.57 20.82 4.07
CA LYS A 21 6.78 21.28 3.35
C LYS A 21 6.62 21.21 1.83
N TYR A 22 5.77 20.32 1.32
CA TYR A 22 5.54 20.09 -0.11
C TYR A 22 4.30 20.80 -0.66
N ALA A 23 3.72 21.76 0.07
CA ALA A 23 2.58 22.53 -0.43
C ALA A 23 2.86 23.14 -1.82
N GLY A 24 1.87 23.04 -2.72
CA GLY A 24 1.99 23.48 -4.12
C GLY A 24 2.78 22.52 -5.03
N LYS A 25 3.28 21.39 -4.52
CA LYS A 25 3.99 20.38 -5.31
C LYS A 25 3.07 19.24 -5.74
N ARG A 26 3.49 18.51 -6.77
CA ARG A 26 2.91 17.24 -7.21
C ARG A 26 3.72 16.10 -6.60
N VAL A 27 3.06 15.09 -6.04
CA VAL A 27 3.73 13.95 -5.39
C VAL A 27 3.19 12.65 -5.96
N GLY A 28 4.10 11.78 -6.42
CA GLY A 28 3.77 10.42 -6.82
C GLY A 28 3.49 9.53 -5.61
N ILE A 29 2.42 8.75 -5.68
CA ILE A 29 2.00 7.82 -4.62
C ILE A 29 2.03 6.41 -5.20
N ASP A 30 2.82 5.54 -4.59
CA ASP A 30 2.67 4.09 -4.78
C ASP A 30 1.35 3.65 -4.15
N ALA A 31 0.36 3.34 -5.00
CA ALA A 31 -0.97 2.96 -4.57
C ALA A 31 -0.99 1.62 -3.82
N TYR A 32 -0.19 0.66 -4.26
CA TYR A 32 -0.22 -0.71 -3.72
C TYR A 32 0.19 -0.71 -2.25
N SER A 33 1.19 0.09 -1.89
CA SER A 33 1.63 0.27 -0.51
C SER A 33 0.52 0.78 0.42
N TRP A 34 -0.40 1.63 -0.05
CA TRP A 34 -1.53 2.13 0.74
C TRP A 34 -2.71 1.16 0.75
N LEU A 35 -3.05 0.58 -0.40
CA LEU A 35 -4.13 -0.42 -0.50
C LEU A 35 -3.84 -1.64 0.36
N HIS A 36 -2.61 -2.14 0.34
CA HIS A 36 -2.19 -3.27 1.17
C HIS A 36 -2.35 -2.98 2.67
N LYS A 37 -2.02 -1.76 3.11
CA LYS A 37 -2.25 -1.34 4.50
C LYS A 37 -3.74 -1.20 4.83
N GLY A 38 -4.52 -0.66 3.89
CA GLY A 38 -5.97 -0.54 4.04
C GLY A 38 -6.65 -1.90 4.12
N ALA A 39 -6.19 -2.89 3.36
CA ALA A 39 -6.75 -4.23 3.30
C ALA A 39 -6.71 -4.95 4.67
N TYR A 40 -5.77 -4.61 5.56
CA TYR A 40 -5.74 -5.16 6.91
C TYR A 40 -7.00 -4.85 7.71
N SER A 41 -7.62 -3.68 7.49
CA SER A 41 -8.83 -3.25 8.19
C SER A 41 -10.11 -4.00 7.80
N CYS A 42 -10.07 -4.75 6.69
CA CYS A 42 -11.18 -5.54 6.16
C CYS A 42 -10.69 -6.90 5.66
N SER A 43 -9.65 -7.45 6.29
CA SER A 43 -8.98 -8.67 5.83
C SER A 43 -9.91 -9.88 5.84
N LEU A 44 -10.76 -9.99 6.87
CA LEU A 44 -11.76 -11.05 6.99
C LEU A 44 -12.78 -10.98 5.85
N GLU A 45 -13.35 -9.79 5.61
CA GLU A 45 -14.36 -9.57 4.58
C GLU A 45 -13.80 -9.76 3.16
N LEU A 46 -12.53 -9.40 2.96
CA LEU A 46 -11.82 -9.64 1.71
C LEU A 46 -11.60 -11.14 1.46
N CYS A 47 -11.15 -11.90 2.46
CA CYS A 47 -10.92 -13.34 2.33
C CYS A 47 -12.22 -14.12 2.15
N MET A 48 -13.29 -13.75 2.87
CA MET A 48 -14.59 -14.41 2.80
C MET A 48 -15.43 -13.99 1.60
N ASN A 49 -14.92 -13.10 0.73
CA ASN A 49 -15.67 -12.51 -0.38
C ASN A 49 -17.07 -11.99 0.03
N SER A 50 -17.16 -11.39 1.22
CA SER A 50 -18.43 -10.89 1.71
C SER A 50 -18.86 -9.67 0.90
N ASN A 51 -20.15 -9.59 0.55
CA ASN A 51 -20.74 -8.43 -0.12
C ASN A 51 -21.02 -7.26 0.87
N SER A 52 -20.41 -7.28 2.04
CA SER A 52 -20.58 -6.22 3.04
C SER A 52 -19.86 -4.95 2.62
N GLU A 53 -20.49 -3.80 2.89
CA GLU A 53 -19.87 -2.47 2.78
C GLU A 53 -18.56 -2.35 3.58
N ARG A 54 -18.36 -3.20 4.60
CA ARG A 54 -17.10 -3.29 5.34
C ARG A 54 -15.89 -3.62 4.45
N LYS A 55 -16.11 -4.25 3.30
CA LYS A 55 -15.07 -4.49 2.28
C LYS A 55 -14.51 -3.19 1.72
N LEU A 56 -15.23 -2.07 1.76
CA LEU A 56 -14.79 -0.79 1.20
C LEU A 56 -13.88 0.03 2.14
N LYS A 57 -13.63 -0.43 3.38
CA LYS A 57 -12.79 0.28 4.36
C LYS A 57 -11.37 0.57 3.87
N TYR A 58 -10.81 -0.28 3.00
CA TYR A 58 -9.50 -0.01 2.40
C TYR A 58 -9.53 1.23 1.49
N ILE A 59 -10.66 1.52 0.85
CA ILE A 59 -10.88 2.73 0.05
C ILE A 59 -10.99 3.95 0.97
N ASP A 60 -11.74 3.84 2.06
CA ASP A 60 -11.85 4.94 3.05
C ASP A 60 -10.48 5.32 3.61
N TYR A 61 -9.66 4.32 3.96
CA TYR A 61 -8.28 4.52 4.38
C TYR A 61 -7.46 5.24 3.30
N PHE A 62 -7.56 4.81 2.05
CA PHE A 62 -6.84 5.41 0.94
C PHE A 62 -7.26 6.86 0.71
N MET A 63 -8.56 7.13 0.68
CA MET A 63 -9.14 8.45 0.45
C MET A 63 -8.83 9.41 1.60
N HIS A 64 -8.81 8.94 2.84
CA HIS A 64 -8.38 9.74 3.99
C HIS A 64 -6.96 10.30 3.78
N ARG A 65 -6.03 9.46 3.29
CA ARG A 65 -4.64 9.86 3.03
C ARG A 65 -4.52 10.81 1.83
N ILE A 66 -5.35 10.63 0.79
CA ILE A 66 -5.46 11.58 -0.32
C ILE A 66 -5.96 12.94 0.16
N ASN A 67 -6.98 12.96 1.00
CA ASN A 67 -7.55 14.19 1.55
C ASN A 67 -6.56 14.93 2.45
N LEU A 68 -5.72 14.21 3.20
CA LEU A 68 -4.61 14.81 3.96
C LEU A 68 -3.63 15.58 3.07
N LEU A 69 -3.27 15.02 1.91
CA LEU A 69 -2.40 15.70 0.93
C LEU A 69 -3.06 16.94 0.36
N ARG A 70 -4.33 16.83 -0.05
CA ARG A 70 -5.11 17.93 -0.61
C ARG A 70 -5.30 19.06 0.40
N HIS A 71 -5.53 18.73 1.67
CA HIS A 71 -5.62 19.70 2.77
C HIS A 71 -4.34 20.55 2.88
N HIS A 72 -3.17 19.93 2.67
CA HIS A 72 -1.88 20.64 2.62
C HIS A 72 -1.52 21.23 1.25
N LYS A 73 -2.50 21.36 0.34
CA LYS A 73 -2.32 21.93 -1.01
C LYS A 73 -1.32 21.15 -1.86
N ILE A 74 -1.21 19.84 -1.66
CA ILE A 74 -0.39 18.95 -2.48
C ILE A 74 -1.29 18.31 -3.53
N THR A 75 -0.78 18.20 -4.76
CA THR A 75 -1.48 17.48 -5.84
C THR A 75 -1.01 16.02 -5.86
N PRO A 76 -1.82 15.07 -5.38
CA PRO A 76 -1.46 13.66 -5.42
C PRO A 76 -1.53 13.11 -6.86
N VAL A 77 -0.54 12.34 -7.26
CA VAL A 77 -0.53 11.55 -8.50
C VAL A 77 -0.45 10.08 -8.09
N VAL A 78 -1.57 9.38 -8.17
CA VAL A 78 -1.66 7.98 -7.77
C VAL A 78 -1.14 7.09 -8.90
N VAL A 79 -0.16 6.24 -8.60
CA VAL A 79 0.44 5.31 -9.54
C VAL A 79 0.07 3.90 -9.13
N PHE A 80 -0.58 3.19 -10.06
CA PHE A 80 -0.88 1.77 -9.95
C PHE A 80 0.12 0.98 -10.78
N ASP A 81 0.63 -0.10 -10.22
CA ASP A 81 1.44 -1.05 -10.98
C ASP A 81 0.56 -1.71 -12.06
N GLY A 82 1.14 -1.87 -13.24
CA GLY A 82 0.52 -2.60 -14.36
C GLY A 82 0.85 -4.09 -14.31
N GLY A 83 1.20 -4.66 -15.47
CA GLY A 83 1.55 -6.07 -15.60
C GLY A 83 2.87 -6.47 -14.94
N ASN A 84 3.05 -7.78 -14.72
CA ASN A 84 4.28 -8.33 -14.18
C ASN A 84 5.43 -8.13 -15.19
N VAL A 85 6.56 -7.64 -14.69
CA VAL A 85 7.81 -7.56 -15.45
C VAL A 85 8.66 -8.82 -15.23
N PRO A 86 9.34 -9.34 -16.28
CA PRO A 86 10.12 -10.59 -16.17
C PRO A 86 11.14 -10.59 -15.04
N CYS A 87 11.82 -9.45 -14.82
CA CYS A 87 12.83 -9.30 -13.78
C CYS A 87 12.27 -9.39 -12.34
N LYS A 88 10.94 -9.36 -12.15
CA LYS A 88 10.28 -9.51 -10.85
C LYS A 88 9.44 -10.80 -10.76
N ALA A 89 9.51 -11.68 -11.76
CA ALA A 89 8.71 -12.91 -11.81
C ALA A 89 8.95 -13.82 -10.61
N ALA A 90 10.23 -14.09 -10.28
CA ALA A 90 10.60 -14.93 -9.14
C ALA A 90 10.02 -14.43 -7.81
N THR A 91 10.06 -13.10 -7.58
CA THR A 91 9.52 -12.50 -6.35
C THR A 91 7.98 -12.48 -6.34
N ALA A 92 7.34 -12.34 -7.50
CA ALA A 92 5.89 -12.45 -7.60
C ALA A 92 5.42 -13.88 -7.31
N GLU A 93 6.12 -14.89 -7.86
CA GLU A 93 5.86 -16.31 -7.61
C GLU A 93 6.05 -16.69 -6.14
N GLU A 94 7.12 -16.23 -5.51
CA GLU A 94 7.38 -16.51 -4.09
C GLU A 94 6.28 -15.92 -3.19
N ARG A 95 5.81 -14.71 -3.50
CA ARG A 95 4.63 -14.13 -2.83
C ARG A 95 3.35 -14.93 -3.07
N HIS A 96 3.10 -15.36 -4.30
CA HIS A 96 1.94 -16.19 -4.62
C HIS A 96 1.98 -17.51 -3.86
N ARG A 97 3.14 -18.16 -3.78
CA ARG A 97 3.33 -19.38 -3.00
C ARG A 97 2.95 -19.16 -1.53
N HIS A 98 3.46 -18.10 -0.90
CA HIS A 98 3.13 -17.79 0.50
C HIS A 98 1.64 -17.55 0.75
N VAL A 99 0.93 -16.92 -0.19
CA VAL A 99 -0.53 -16.72 -0.10
C VAL A 99 -1.27 -18.05 -0.26
N SER A 100 -0.84 -18.91 -1.18
CA SER A 100 -1.47 -20.22 -1.44
C SER A 100 -1.22 -21.27 -0.35
N THR A 101 -0.17 -21.11 0.46
CA THR A 101 0.17 -22.06 1.54
C THR A 101 -0.56 -21.79 2.86
N ILE A 102 -1.38 -20.73 2.95
CA ILE A 102 -2.21 -20.50 4.13
C ILE A 102 -3.36 -21.52 4.07
N PRO A 103 -3.41 -22.52 4.97
CA PRO A 103 -4.47 -23.52 4.92
C PRO A 103 -5.81 -22.83 5.15
N GLU A 104 -6.79 -23.15 4.30
CA GLU A 104 -8.20 -22.91 4.61
C GLU A 104 -8.48 -23.61 5.95
N LYS A 105 -8.54 -22.85 7.05
CA LYS A 105 -9.23 -23.33 8.25
C LYS A 105 -10.71 -23.42 7.89
N LYS A 106 -11.11 -24.59 7.39
CA LYS A 106 -12.48 -25.07 7.50
C LYS A 106 -12.74 -25.32 8.98
N ASP A 107 -13.56 -24.47 9.58
CA ASP A 107 -14.46 -24.78 10.70
C ASP A 107 -15.63 -23.79 10.65
#